data_AF-A0A2H9PG47-F1
#
_entry.id   AF-A0A2H9PG47-F1
#
_cell.length_a   1.000
_cell.length_b   1.000
_cell.length_c   1.000
_cell.angle_alpha   90.00
_cell.angle_beta   90.00
_cell.angle_gamma   90.00
#
_symmetry.space_group_name_H-M   'P 1'
#
loop_
_entity.id
_entity.type
_entity.pdbx_description
1 polymer ?
#
loop_
_entity_poly.entity_id
_entity_poly.type
_entity_poly.pdbx_seq_one_letter_code
_entity_poly.pdbx_strand_id
1 'polypeptide(L)'
;MGGSEKKGLWGILHIYSSPNNAIYMVTDLSNSETIVTKYGKQMVTSDKDKPTPYAAMKAMGKIVEILKEKGIAGVDVVVRGPGGHTGPWFPGKAAQAAIKQLVRLNFPIGKISDHTPIAHGGCMPKKTKRKK
;
A
#
# COMPACT_ATOMS: atom_id res chain seq x y z
N MET A 1 -7.89 34.99 2.30
CA MET A 1 -6.94 34.47 3.31
C MET A 1 -6.21 33.28 2.71
N GLY A 2 -5.18 33.54 1.88
CA GLY A 2 -4.29 32.50 1.36
C GLY A 2 -3.19 32.26 2.38
N GLY A 3 -3.40 31.32 3.30
CA GLY A 3 -2.32 30.85 4.16
C GLY A 3 -1.33 30.11 3.30
N SER A 4 -0.08 30.58 3.25
CA SER A 4 1.04 29.81 2.74
C SER A 4 1.21 28.58 3.63
N GLU A 5 0.57 27.47 3.23
CA GLU A 5 0.74 26.18 3.90
C GLU A 5 2.24 25.89 3.94
N LYS A 6 2.79 25.74 5.15
CA LYS A 6 4.11 25.16 5.32
C LYS A 6 4.08 23.85 4.55
N LYS A 7 4.79 23.75 3.42
CA LYS A 7 5.04 22.49 2.72
C LYS A 7 5.76 21.59 3.73
N GLY A 8 4.99 20.86 4.53
CA GLY A 8 5.54 19.86 5.43
C GLY A 8 6.24 18.78 4.60
N LEU A 9 7.04 17.92 5.22
CA LEU A 9 7.68 16.85 4.45
C LEU A 9 6.62 15.88 3.93
N TRP A 10 6.70 15.58 2.63
CA TRP A 10 5.85 14.59 1.97
C TRP A 10 6.63 13.31 1.70
N GLY A 11 5.96 12.17 1.78
CA GLY A 11 6.50 10.87 1.41
C GLY A 11 5.62 10.14 0.40
N ILE A 12 6.08 8.97 -0.05
CA ILE A 12 5.30 8.11 -0.94
C ILE A 12 4.94 6.83 -0.17
N LEU A 13 3.65 6.53 -0.06
CA LEU A 13 3.15 5.27 0.47
C LEU A 13 2.91 4.28 -0.68
N HIS A 14 3.76 3.27 -0.76
CA HIS A 14 3.61 2.11 -1.63
C HIS A 14 2.73 1.06 -0.95
N ILE A 15 1.61 0.75 -1.58
CA ILE A 15 0.67 -0.28 -1.16
C ILE A 15 0.73 -1.44 -2.15
N TYR A 16 1.36 -2.53 -1.75
CA TYR A 16 1.32 -3.77 -2.50
C TYR A 16 0.22 -4.68 -1.96
N SER A 17 -0.79 -4.99 -2.77
CA SER A 17 -1.92 -5.83 -2.36
C SER A 17 -2.06 -7.06 -3.25
N SER A 18 -1.68 -8.21 -2.69
CA SER A 18 -1.80 -9.52 -3.35
C SER A 18 -2.84 -10.40 -2.65
N PRO A 19 -3.29 -11.50 -3.29
CA PRO A 19 -4.25 -12.44 -2.69
C PRO A 19 -3.75 -13.08 -1.39
N ASN A 20 -2.42 -13.16 -1.19
CA ASN A 20 -1.83 -13.88 -0.06
C ASN A 20 -1.27 -12.95 1.01
N ASN A 21 -0.95 -11.71 0.66
CA ASN A 21 -0.32 -10.75 1.57
C ASN A 21 -0.54 -9.31 1.12
N ALA A 22 -0.54 -8.40 2.08
CA ALA A 22 -0.50 -6.97 1.84
C ALA A 22 0.76 -6.37 2.49
N ILE A 23 1.47 -5.52 1.75
CA ILE A 23 2.73 -4.89 2.17
C ILE A 23 2.58 -3.39 2.02
N TYR A 24 3.04 -2.67 3.02
CA TYR A 24 2.96 -1.23 3.11
C TYR A 24 4.34 -0.68 3.36
N MET A 25 4.80 0.20 2.50
CA MET A 25 6.12 0.78 2.58
C MET A 25 6.00 2.27 2.33
N VAL A 26 6.56 3.08 3.22
CA VAL A 26 6.64 4.53 3.03
C VAL A 26 8.09 4.88 2.73
N THR A 27 8.29 5.64 1.67
CA THR A 27 9.59 6.12 1.21
C THR A 27 9.63 7.63 1.14
N ASP A 28 10.83 8.16 0.92
CA ASP A 28 11.05 9.51 0.41
C ASP A 28 10.54 9.67 -1.04
N LEU A 29 10.56 10.91 -1.55
CA LEU A 29 10.12 11.24 -2.91
C LEU A 29 11.01 10.61 -3.99
N SER A 30 12.31 10.45 -3.72
CA SER A 30 13.27 9.77 -4.61
C SER A 30 13.09 8.25 -4.67
N ASN A 31 12.34 7.66 -3.73
CA ASN A 31 12.22 6.22 -3.51
C ASN A 31 13.55 5.51 -3.17
N SER A 32 14.56 6.25 -2.74
CA SER A 32 15.86 5.69 -2.34
C SER A 32 15.89 5.25 -0.88
N GLU A 33 15.14 5.94 -0.01
CA GLU A 33 15.17 5.69 1.43
C GLU A 33 13.80 5.22 1.92
N THR A 34 13.82 4.16 2.73
CA THR A 34 12.61 3.60 3.33
C THR A 34 12.44 4.09 4.76
N ILE A 35 11.32 4.75 5.01
CA ILE A 35 11.00 5.37 6.29
C ILE A 35 10.37 4.35 7.22
N VAL A 36 9.39 3.59 6.72
CA VAL A 36 8.74 2.53 7.49
C VAL A 36 8.22 1.46 6.54
N THR A 37 8.36 0.21 6.96
CA THR A 37 7.78 -0.95 6.28
C THR A 37 6.97 -1.76 7.28
N LYS A 38 5.73 -2.08 6.92
CA LYS A 38 4.87 -3.00 7.67
C LYS A 38 4.19 -3.99 6.74
N TYR A 39 3.93 -5.17 7.27
CA TYR A 39 3.31 -6.27 6.54
C TYR A 39 1.99 -6.65 7.21
N GLY A 40 1.02 -7.14 6.43
CA GLY A 40 -0.23 -7.67 6.97
C GLY A 40 -0.01 -8.77 8.01
N LYS A 41 0.94 -9.68 7.76
CA LYS A 41 1.32 -10.75 8.71
C LYS A 41 1.81 -10.26 10.07
N GLN A 42 2.42 -9.07 10.16
CA GLN A 42 2.88 -8.55 11.45
C GLN A 42 1.71 -8.12 12.35
N MET A 43 0.52 -7.95 11.79
CA MET A 43 -0.65 -7.44 12.52
C MET A 43 -1.61 -8.54 12.99
N VAL A 44 -1.47 -9.75 12.42
CA VAL A 44 -2.37 -10.89 12.61
C VAL A 44 -1.59 -12.17 12.87
N THR A 45 -2.11 -13.03 13.74
CA THR A 45 -1.47 -14.32 14.07
C THR A 45 -1.68 -15.34 12.96
N SER A 46 -2.89 -15.44 12.43
CA SER A 46 -3.27 -16.40 11.39
C SER A 46 -2.67 -16.08 10.03
N ASP A 47 -2.21 -17.11 9.31
CA ASP A 47 -1.69 -16.94 7.96
C ASP A 47 -2.76 -16.59 6.92
N LYS A 48 -4.02 -16.95 7.18
CA LYS A 48 -5.14 -16.66 6.27
C LYS A 48 -5.53 -15.18 6.30
N ASP A 49 -5.18 -14.48 7.38
CA ASP A 49 -5.65 -13.13 7.63
C ASP A 49 -4.69 -12.05 7.10
N LYS A 50 -3.53 -12.43 6.56
CA LYS A 50 -2.53 -11.49 6.02
C LYS A 50 -3.08 -10.54 4.93
N PRO A 51 -3.90 -10.98 3.95
CA PRO A 51 -4.42 -10.10 2.89
C PRO A 51 -5.73 -9.40 3.31
N THR A 52 -6.19 -9.58 4.55
CA THR A 52 -7.51 -9.07 4.96
C THR A 52 -7.51 -7.55 5.14
N PRO A 53 -8.67 -6.90 4.94
CA PRO A 53 -8.87 -5.49 5.27
C PRO A 53 -8.54 -5.14 6.73
N TYR A 54 -8.79 -6.07 7.65
CA TYR A 54 -8.51 -5.88 9.07
C TYR A 54 -7.02 -5.70 9.34
N ALA A 55 -6.18 -6.57 8.76
CA ALA A 55 -4.73 -6.46 8.85
C ALA A 55 -4.22 -5.12 8.27
N ALA A 56 -4.83 -4.64 7.18
CA ALA A 56 -4.52 -3.37 6.54
C ALA A 56 -4.74 -2.17 7.44
N MET A 57 -5.93 -2.09 8.05
CA MET A 57 -6.30 -0.97 8.93
C MET A 57 -5.37 -0.87 10.13
N LYS A 58 -5.05 -2.02 10.75
CA LYS A 58 -4.13 -2.08 11.89
C LYS A 58 -2.69 -1.70 11.51
N ALA A 59 -2.25 -2.08 10.32
CA ALA A 59 -0.93 -1.67 9.81
C ALA A 59 -0.85 -0.16 9.58
N MET A 60 -1.88 0.44 8.97
CA MET A 60 -1.94 1.87 8.72
C MET A 60 -1.94 2.70 10.00
N GLY A 61 -2.64 2.27 11.05
CA GLY A 61 -2.58 2.92 12.36
C GLY A 61 -1.15 3.10 12.87
N LYS A 62 -0.39 1.99 12.92
CA LYS A 62 1.01 2.01 13.35
C LYS A 62 1.94 2.79 12.42
N ILE A 63 1.68 2.77 11.11
CA ILE A 63 2.47 3.55 10.15
C ILE A 63 2.28 5.03 10.41
N VAL A 64 1.04 5.50 10.54
CA VAL A 64 0.74 6.92 10.76
C VAL A 64 1.34 7.43 12.08
N GLU A 65 1.33 6.62 13.14
CA GLU A 65 2.03 6.94 14.39
C GLU A 65 3.52 7.21 14.15
N ILE A 66 4.23 6.28 13.49
CA ILE A 66 5.65 6.41 13.18
C ILE A 66 5.93 7.60 12.24
N LEU A 67 5.05 7.87 11.27
CA LEU A 67 5.22 9.00 10.35
C LEU A 67 5.07 10.35 11.06
N LYS A 68 4.13 10.45 12.01
CA LYS A 68 3.95 11.64 12.85
C LYS A 68 5.17 11.89 13.73
N GLU A 69 5.73 10.85 14.33
CA GLU A 69 6.99 10.94 15.11
C GLU A 69 8.16 11.43 14.26
N LYS A 70 8.21 11.04 12.98
CA LYS A 70 9.24 11.46 12.03
C LYS A 70 8.99 12.82 11.36
N GLY A 71 7.88 13.49 11.68
CA GLY A 71 7.57 14.83 11.15
C GLY A 71 7.08 14.87 9.70
N ILE A 72 6.55 13.75 9.18
CA ILE A 72 5.99 13.68 7.82
C ILE A 72 4.56 14.18 7.85
N ALA A 73 4.27 15.18 7.03
CA ALA A 73 3.00 15.88 7.02
C ALA A 73 1.95 15.17 6.16
N GLY A 74 2.34 14.51 5.08
CA GLY A 74 1.42 13.85 4.14
C GLY A 74 2.09 12.81 3.26
N VAL A 75 1.27 12.01 2.56
CA VAL A 75 1.77 11.00 1.62
C VAL A 75 1.02 11.00 0.29
N ASP A 76 1.77 10.75 -0.78
CA ASP A 76 1.22 10.30 -2.06
C ASP A 76 1.09 8.78 -2.04
N VAL A 77 -0.04 8.27 -2.52
CA VAL A 77 -0.34 6.83 -2.45
C VAL A 77 -0.14 6.19 -3.81
N VAL A 78 0.73 5.19 -3.85
CA VAL A 78 0.96 4.33 -5.01
C VAL A 78 0.41 2.95 -4.70
N VAL A 79 -0.60 2.52 -5.44
CA VAL A 79 -1.20 1.20 -5.31
C VAL A 79 -0.59 0.27 -6.35
N ARG A 80 -0.29 -0.97 -5.96
CA ARG A 80 0.24 -2.00 -6.85
C ARG A 80 -0.39 -3.36 -6.55
N GLY A 81 -1.00 -3.95 -7.57
CA GLY A 81 -1.36 -5.37 -7.60
C GLY A 81 -0.18 -6.25 -8.04
N PRO A 82 -0.33 -7.59 -7.98
CA PRO A 82 0.70 -8.53 -8.44
C PRO A 82 1.11 -8.29 -9.90
N GLY A 83 0.13 -8.07 -10.78
CA GLY A 83 0.34 -7.77 -12.19
C GLY A 83 1.11 -8.86 -12.96
N GLY A 84 1.67 -8.48 -14.10
CA GLY A 84 2.49 -9.38 -14.93
C GLY A 84 1.69 -10.51 -15.59
N HIS A 85 2.37 -11.65 -15.83
CA HIS A 85 1.84 -12.77 -16.60
C HIS A 85 0.80 -13.62 -15.85
N THR A 86 0.90 -13.72 -14.52
CA THR A 86 0.05 -14.63 -13.72
C THR A 86 -1.25 -13.98 -13.27
N GLY A 87 -1.36 -12.64 -13.40
CA GLY A 87 -2.41 -11.85 -12.79
C GLY A 87 -2.41 -11.97 -11.25
N PRO A 88 -3.37 -11.32 -10.55
CA PRO A 88 -4.36 -10.34 -11.04
C PRO A 88 -3.78 -8.95 -11.32
N TRP A 89 -4.37 -8.24 -12.29
CA TRP A 89 -4.04 -6.84 -12.64
C TRP A 89 -4.82 -5.80 -11.81
N PHE A 90 -5.74 -6.25 -10.96
CA PHE A 90 -6.45 -5.42 -9.99
C PHE A 90 -5.79 -5.56 -8.61
N PRO A 91 -5.63 -4.47 -7.85
CA PRO A 91 -5.10 -4.52 -6.50
C PRO A 91 -6.09 -5.19 -5.54
N GLY A 92 -5.60 -6.02 -4.61
CA GLY A 92 -6.45 -6.72 -3.66
C GLY A 92 -7.25 -5.82 -2.70
N LYS A 93 -8.20 -6.44 -1.97
CA LYS A 93 -9.14 -5.77 -1.04
C LYS A 93 -8.44 -4.93 0.05
N ALA A 94 -7.20 -5.29 0.40
CA ALA A 94 -6.44 -4.57 1.43
C ALA A 94 -6.06 -3.14 1.00
N ALA A 95 -5.90 -2.87 -0.29
CA ALA A 95 -5.51 -1.54 -0.78
C ALA A 95 -6.57 -0.47 -0.45
N GLN A 96 -7.83 -0.75 -0.78
CA GLN A 96 -8.94 0.15 -0.48
C GLN A 96 -9.12 0.37 1.02
N ALA A 97 -8.92 -0.67 1.82
CA ALA A 97 -9.02 -0.59 3.28
C ALA A 97 -7.91 0.30 3.89
N ALA A 98 -6.69 0.22 3.36
CA ALA A 98 -5.59 1.08 3.79
C ALA A 98 -5.85 2.56 3.47
N ILE A 99 -6.28 2.87 2.25
CA ILE A 99 -6.64 4.24 1.85
C ILE A 99 -7.76 4.79 2.74
N LYS A 100 -8.80 3.99 2.98
CA LYS A 100 -9.91 4.38 3.86
C LYS A 100 -9.44 4.65 5.30
N GLN A 101 -8.44 3.92 5.77
CA GLN A 101 -7.91 4.12 7.12
C GLN A 101 -7.07 5.40 7.23
N LEU A 102 -6.30 5.77 6.21
CA LEU A 102 -5.56 7.04 6.19
C LEU A 102 -6.50 8.24 6.33
N VAL A 103 -7.61 8.22 5.58
CA VAL A 103 -8.65 9.26 5.68
C VAL A 103 -9.24 9.32 7.08
N ARG A 104 -9.53 8.17 7.70
CA ARG A 104 -10.05 8.09 9.08
C ARG A 104 -9.07 8.63 10.13
N LEU A 105 -7.77 8.46 9.91
CA LEU A 105 -6.72 8.96 10.80
C LEU A 105 -6.37 10.43 10.53
N ASN A 106 -7.10 11.08 9.62
CA ASN A 106 -6.95 12.46 9.21
C ASN A 106 -5.52 12.79 8.72
N PHE A 107 -4.89 11.80 8.07
CA PHE A 107 -3.56 11.96 7.48
C PHE A 107 -3.72 12.37 6.01
N PRO A 108 -3.17 13.52 5.56
CA PRO A 108 -3.47 14.06 4.24
C PRO A 108 -2.87 13.19 3.14
N ILE A 109 -3.69 12.99 2.11
CA ILE A 109 -3.36 12.24 0.91
C ILE A 109 -3.27 13.25 -0.25
N GLY A 110 -2.18 13.21 -1.01
CA GLY A 110 -2.01 14.06 -2.18
C GLY A 110 -2.59 13.41 -3.42
N LYS A 111 -1.74 12.65 -4.12
CA LYS A 111 -2.11 11.91 -5.32
C LYS A 111 -2.32 10.43 -5.00
N ILE A 112 -3.28 9.81 -5.68
CA ILE A 112 -3.44 8.35 -5.71
C ILE A 112 -3.15 7.88 -7.14
N SER A 113 -2.20 6.96 -7.31
CA SER A 113 -1.89 6.33 -8.60
C SER A 113 -1.86 4.81 -8.50
N ASP A 114 -2.23 4.13 -9.59
CA ASP A 114 -2.08 2.67 -9.72
C ASP A 114 -0.86 2.37 -10.60
N HIS A 115 0.11 1.66 -10.05
CA HIS A 115 1.36 1.24 -10.70
C HIS A 115 1.38 -0.28 -10.86
N THR A 116 0.23 -0.92 -11.02
CA THR A 116 0.16 -2.36 -11.31
C THR A 116 0.82 -2.64 -12.68
N PRO A 117 1.85 -3.51 -12.74
CA PRO A 117 2.58 -3.74 -13.98
C PRO A 117 1.73 -4.53 -14.99
N ILE A 118 1.46 -3.92 -16.14
CA ILE A 118 0.72 -4.51 -17.27
C ILE A 118 1.73 -4.78 -18.40
N ALA A 119 1.76 -6.01 -18.90
CA ALA A 119 2.70 -6.42 -19.94
C ALA A 119 2.09 -6.26 -21.35
N HIS A 120 2.83 -5.61 -22.26
CA HIS A 120 2.45 -5.47 -23.68
C HIS A 120 2.85 -6.73 -24.49
N GLY A 121 2.30 -7.89 -24.12
CA GLY A 121 2.66 -9.21 -24.69
C GLY A 121 3.48 -10.08 -23.74
N GLY A 122 2.86 -10.50 -22.62
CA GLY A 122 3.54 -11.29 -21.58
C GLY A 122 3.74 -12.77 -21.91
N CYS A 123 4.59 -13.44 -21.13
CA CYS A 123 4.76 -14.90 -21.17
C CYS A 123 3.44 -15.63 -20.81
N MET A 124 3.35 -16.91 -21.18
CA MET A 124 2.17 -17.72 -20.88
C MET A 124 1.91 -17.78 -19.35
N PRO A 125 0.66 -17.51 -18.88
CA PRO A 125 0.30 -17.65 -17.47
C PRO A 125 0.52 -19.09 -16.99
N LYS A 126 0.81 -19.26 -15.70
CA LYS A 126 0.89 -20.58 -15.08
C LYS A 126 -0.41 -21.34 -15.32
N LYS A 127 -0.32 -22.59 -15.82
CA LYS A 127 -1.47 -23.46 -16.04
C LYS A 127 -2.32 -23.55 -14.77
N THR A 128 -3.62 -23.36 -14.92
CA THR A 128 -4.61 -23.64 -13.87
C THR A 128 -4.44 -25.07 -13.40
N LYS A 129 -4.44 -25.29 -12.08
CA LYS A 129 -4.45 -26.66 -11.53
C LYS A 129 -5.65 -27.40 -12.10
N ARG A 130 -5.42 -28.55 -12.75
CA ARG A 130 -6.52 -29.45 -13.14
C ARG A 130 -7.29 -29.82 -11.89
N LYS A 131 -8.62 -29.62 -11.90
CA LYS A 131 -9.47 -30.07 -10.80
C LYS A 131 -9.28 -31.59 -10.67
N LYS A 132 -9.04 -32.05 -9.44
CA LYS A 132 -9.20 -33.47 -9.10
C LYS A 132 -10.68 -33.80 -9.06
#